data_AF-A0A9P1NB12-F1
#
_entry.id   AF-A0A9P1NB12-F1
#
_cell.length_a   1.000
_cell.length_b   1.000
_cell.length_c   1.000
_cell.angle_alpha   90.00
_cell.angle_beta   90.00
_cell.angle_gamma   90.00
#
_symmetry.space_group_name_H-M   'P 1'
#
loop_
_entity.id
_entity.type
_entity.pdbx_description
1 polymer ?
#
loop_
_entity_poly.entity_id
_entity_poly.type
_entity_poly.pdbx_seq_one_letter_code
_entity_poly.pdbx_strand_id
1 'polypeptide(L)'
;METFEMHIKAIVYNKTRKLAGNTVDLELGDNATVAEAKSKIEELTTVPANMQWVIFGTLKLEDSKLLRDYGIRDGYTIYSTPTIVEQPNMPNL
;
A
#
# COMPACT_ATOMS: atom_id res chain seq x y z
N MET A 1 -21.90 -0.34 12.37
CA MET A 1 -21.34 0.98 12.02
C MET A 1 -19.84 0.75 12.00
N GLU A 2 -19.24 0.77 10.82
CA GLU A 2 -17.82 0.51 10.65
C GLU A 2 -17.09 1.81 11.01
N THR A 3 -16.48 1.84 12.20
CA THR A 3 -15.67 2.98 12.64
C THR A 3 -14.31 2.83 11.98
N PHE A 4 -14.08 3.55 10.88
CA PHE A 4 -12.74 3.71 10.32
C PHE A 4 -12.00 4.73 11.21
N GLU A 5 -10.89 4.30 11.80
CA GLU A 5 -10.20 5.07 12.86
C GLU A 5 -8.79 5.52 12.44
N MET A 6 -8.31 5.09 11.27
CA MET A 6 -6.96 5.40 10.80
C MET A 6 -6.93 5.83 9.32
N HIS A 7 -6.43 7.03 9.08
CA HIS A 7 -6.17 7.60 7.76
C HIS A 7 -4.67 7.63 7.53
N ILE A 8 -4.17 6.92 6.52
CA ILE A 8 -2.77 6.99 6.12
C ILE A 8 -2.65 7.29 4.64
N LYS A 9 -1.49 7.80 4.24
CA LYS A 9 -1.17 7.99 2.83
C LYS A 9 -0.26 6.87 2.36
N ALA A 10 -0.50 6.37 1.15
CA ALA A 10 0.42 5.48 0.46
C ALA A 10 0.98 6.18 -0.78
N ILE A 11 2.30 6.35 -0.81
CA ILE A 11 3.01 6.76 -2.02
C ILE A 11 3.26 5.51 -2.86
N VAL A 12 2.57 5.41 -3.99
CA VAL A 12 2.61 4.25 -4.88
C VAL A 12 3.55 4.55 -6.04
N TYR A 13 4.64 3.79 -6.12
CA TYR A 13 5.58 3.86 -7.22
C TYR A 13 5.16 2.90 -8.32
N ASN A 14 4.51 3.38 -9.38
CA ASN A 14 4.35 2.61 -10.61
C ASN A 14 5.50 2.96 -11.58
N LYS A 15 6.20 1.95 -12.14
CA LYS A 15 7.32 2.17 -13.07
C LYS A 15 6.85 2.52 -14.48
N THR A 16 5.61 2.21 -14.85
CA THR A 16 4.99 2.75 -16.07
C THR A 16 4.74 4.24 -15.85
N ARG A 17 5.35 5.09 -16.67
CA ARG A 17 5.52 6.56 -16.51
C ARG A 17 4.24 7.37 -16.24
N LYS A 18 3.06 6.74 -16.22
CA LYS A 18 1.76 7.37 -15.98
C LYS A 18 1.38 7.48 -14.50
N LEU A 19 1.97 6.66 -13.60
CA LEU A 19 1.59 6.63 -12.20
C LEU A 19 2.76 6.73 -11.18
N ALA A 20 3.97 7.09 -11.60
CA ALA A 20 5.12 7.22 -10.70
C ALA A 20 4.89 8.32 -9.62
N GLY A 21 4.67 7.89 -8.37
CA GLY A 21 4.55 8.81 -7.22
C GLY A 21 3.12 9.25 -6.89
N ASN A 22 2.09 8.52 -7.32
CA ASN A 22 0.73 8.83 -6.90
C ASN A 22 0.57 8.57 -5.42
N THR A 23 0.10 9.58 -4.71
CA THR A 23 -0.28 9.46 -3.31
C THR A 23 -1.75 9.12 -3.26
N VAL A 24 -2.10 8.02 -2.61
CA VAL A 24 -3.49 7.63 -2.34
C VAL A 24 -3.77 7.69 -0.85
N ASP A 25 -4.97 8.13 -0.49
CA ASP A 25 -5.46 8.13 0.88
C ASP A 25 -6.10 6.76 1.18
N LEU A 26 -5.69 6.14 2.30
CA LEU A 26 -6.21 4.87 2.77
C LEU A 26 -7.02 5.10 4.05
N GLU A 27 -8.31 4.78 3.99
CA GLU A 27 -9.20 4.73 5.15
C GLU A 27 -9.25 3.29 5.66
N LEU A 28 -8.73 3.07 6.87
CA LEU A 28 -8.52 1.74 7.44
C LEU A 28 -9.05 1.69 8.88
N GLY A 29 -9.40 0.47 9.32
CA GLY A 29 -9.69 0.22 10.73
C GLY A 29 -8.44 0.36 11.59
N ASP A 30 -8.61 0.63 12.87
CA ASP A 30 -7.50 0.83 13.80
C ASP A 30 -6.57 -0.39 13.91
N ASN A 31 -7.11 -1.58 13.73
CA ASN A 31 -6.39 -2.86 13.73
C ASN A 31 -6.22 -3.41 12.32
N ALA A 32 -6.08 -2.55 11.31
CA ALA A 32 -5.81 -3.00 9.95
C ALA A 32 -4.44 -3.67 9.83
N THR A 33 -4.43 -4.76 9.09
CA THR A 33 -3.25 -5.50 8.68
C THR A 33 -2.58 -4.86 7.46
N VAL A 34 -1.34 -5.25 7.20
CA VAL A 34 -0.64 -4.87 5.97
C VAL A 34 -1.35 -5.43 4.72
N ALA A 35 -1.96 -6.61 4.81
CA ALA A 35 -2.77 -7.18 3.73
C ALA A 35 -3.97 -6.28 3.36
N GLU A 36 -4.68 -5.76 4.36
CA GLU A 36 -5.80 -4.82 4.14
C GLU A 36 -5.34 -3.52 3.48
N ALA A 37 -4.20 -2.97 3.91
CA ALA A 37 -3.62 -1.78 3.27
C ALA A 37 -3.29 -2.03 1.79
N LYS A 38 -2.71 -3.19 1.45
CA LYS A 38 -2.42 -3.58 0.06
C LYS A 38 -3.69 -3.72 -0.78
N SER A 39 -4.75 -4.30 -0.22
CA SER A 39 -6.05 -4.42 -0.88
C SER A 39 -6.62 -3.03 -1.20
N LYS A 40 -6.56 -2.08 -0.26
CA LYS A 40 -6.99 -0.70 -0.54
C LYS A 40 -6.15 -0.01 -1.61
N ILE A 41 -4.84 -0.25 -1.63
CA ILE A 41 -3.98 0.27 -2.70
C ILE A 41 -4.37 -0.35 -4.05
N GLU A 42 -4.66 -1.65 -4.11
CA GLU A 42 -5.13 -2.32 -5.34
C GLU A 42 -6.42 -1.70 -5.86
N GLU A 43 -7.41 -1.52 -4.99
CA GLU A 43 -8.71 -0.90 -5.33
C GLU A 43 -8.53 0.51 -5.92
N LEU A 44 -7.55 1.28 -5.44
CA LEU A 44 -7.33 2.67 -5.85
C LEU A 44 -6.36 2.85 -7.02
N THR A 45 -5.45 1.90 -7.26
CA THR A 45 -4.34 2.08 -8.22
C THR A 45 -4.24 0.99 -9.27
N THR A 46 -5.02 -0.10 -9.17
CA THR A 46 -4.97 -1.30 -10.04
C THR A 46 -3.68 -2.13 -9.94
N VAL A 47 -2.77 -1.78 -9.04
CA VAL A 47 -1.57 -2.60 -8.77
C VAL A 47 -1.99 -3.81 -7.92
N PRO A 48 -1.80 -5.06 -8.37
CA PRO A 48 -2.24 -6.23 -7.62
C PRO A 48 -1.55 -6.34 -6.25
N ALA A 49 -2.30 -6.59 -5.17
CA ALA A 49 -1.81 -6.66 -3.79
C ALA A 49 -0.70 -7.71 -3.60
N ASN A 50 -0.81 -8.85 -4.27
CA ASN A 50 0.21 -9.90 -4.27
C ASN A 50 1.51 -9.48 -4.98
N MET A 51 1.45 -8.44 -5.82
CA MET A 51 2.57 -7.84 -6.53
C MET A 51 3.02 -6.53 -5.90
N GLN A 52 2.61 -6.21 -4.67
CA GLN A 52 3.05 -5.03 -3.94
C GLN A 52 3.97 -5.39 -2.75
N TRP A 53 5.02 -4.60 -2.56
CA TRP A 53 5.70 -4.46 -1.27
C TRP A 53 5.28 -3.16 -0.61
N VAL A 54 4.84 -3.27 0.65
CA VAL A 54 4.66 -2.12 1.53
C VAL A 54 5.93 -1.94 2.34
N ILE A 55 6.44 -0.70 2.35
CA ILE A 55 7.69 -0.32 2.98
C ILE A 55 7.43 0.86 3.92
N PHE A 56 7.95 0.77 5.14
CA PHE A 56 7.98 1.87 6.10
C PHE A 56 9.41 2.06 6.62
N GLY A 57 9.98 3.25 6.41
CA GLY A 57 11.41 3.48 6.60
C GLY A 57 12.24 2.57 5.70
N THR A 58 13.02 1.67 6.29
CA THR A 58 13.84 0.67 5.59
C THR A 58 13.28 -0.75 5.68
N LEU A 59 12.08 -0.92 6.24
CA LEU A 59 11.50 -2.22 6.55
C LEU A 59 10.42 -2.59 5.53
N LYS A 60 10.54 -3.78 4.93
CA LYS A 60 9.45 -4.42 4.20
C LYS A 60 8.49 -5.06 5.21
N LEU A 61 7.22 -4.70 5.13
CA LEU A 61 6.21 -5.17 6.07
C LEU A 61 5.70 -6.57 5.71
N GLU A 62 5.20 -7.29 6.72
CA GLU A 62 4.63 -8.64 6.60
C GLU A 62 3.11 -8.58 6.60
N ASP A 63 2.47 -9.28 5.66
CA ASP A 63 1.03 -9.19 5.38
C ASP A 63 0.14 -9.51 6.58
N SER A 64 0.59 -10.43 7.45
CA SER A 64 -0.16 -10.89 8.63
C SER A 64 -0.05 -9.97 9.85
N LYS A 65 0.83 -8.97 9.84
CA LYS A 65 1.03 -8.06 10.99
C LYS A 65 0.17 -6.82 10.88
N LEU A 66 -0.16 -6.24 12.03
CA LEU A 66 -0.89 -4.98 12.10
C LEU A 66 0.03 -3.82 11.71
N LEU A 67 -0.54 -2.78 11.11
CA LEU A 67 0.20 -1.54 10.83
C LEU A 67 0.76 -0.93 12.12
N ARG A 68 -0.01 -1.02 13.21
CA ARG A 68 0.37 -0.54 14.55
C ARG A 68 1.55 -1.30 15.16
N ASP A 69 1.75 -2.58 14.82
CA ASP A 69 2.91 -3.35 15.29
C ASP A 69 4.23 -2.78 14.76
N TYR A 70 4.18 -2.10 13.61
CA TYR A 70 5.30 -1.36 13.04
C TYR A 70 5.36 0.11 13.48
N GLY A 71 4.48 0.53 14.39
CA GLY A 71 4.40 1.90 14.88
C GLY A 71 3.74 2.89 13.91
N ILE A 72 3.09 2.42 12.85
CA ILE A 72 2.36 3.26 11.90
C ILE A 72 1.05 3.71 12.58
N ARG A 73 0.73 5.00 12.49
CA ARG A 73 -0.44 5.64 13.12
C ARG A 73 -1.20 6.51 12.11
N ASP A 74 -2.38 6.98 12.51
CA ASP A 74 -3.13 7.98 11.76
C ASP A 74 -2.25 9.17 11.36
N GLY A 75 -2.40 9.63 10.11
CA GLY A 75 -1.62 10.69 9.49
C GLY A 75 -0.26 10.28 8.91
N TYR A 76 0.17 9.02 9.08
CA TYR A 76 1.47 8.56 8.59
C TYR A 76 1.45 8.25 7.09
N THR A 77 2.64 8.13 6.51
CA THR A 77 2.84 7.76 5.11
C THR A 77 3.65 6.46 4.99
N ILE A 78 3.19 5.56 4.13
CA ILE A 78 3.89 4.34 3.72
C ILE A 78 4.25 4.41 2.23
N TYR A 79 5.22 3.58 1.82
CA TYR A 79 5.57 3.43 0.40
C TYR A 79 5.09 2.09 -0.12
N SER A 80 4.53 2.07 -1.33
CA SER A 80 4.20 0.85 -2.06
C SER A 80 4.99 0.78 -3.36
N THR A 81 5.62 -0.36 -3.62
CA THR A 81 6.36 -0.63 -4.85
C THR A 81 5.96 -1.99 -5.44
N PRO A 82 5.83 -2.11 -6.78
CA PRO A 82 5.61 -3.38 -7.42
C PRO A 82 6.82 -4.31 -7.24
N THR A 83 6.57 -5.61 -7.08
CA THR A 83 7.59 -6.65 -6.89
C THR A 83 8.21 -7.14 -8.20
N ILE A 84 7.49 -6.97 -9.31
CA ILE A 84 7.91 -7.39 -10.64
C ILE A 84 8.33 -6.16 -11.44
N VAL A 85 9.49 -6.26 -12.11
CA VAL A 85 9.90 -5.35 -13.17
C VAL A 85 9.21 -5.76 -14.47
N GLU A 86 8.42 -4.85 -15.05
CA GLU A 86 7.75 -4.93 -16.37
C GLU A 86 7.71 -6.33 -17.01
N GLN A 87 6.57 -7.02 -16.91
CA GLN A 87 6.30 -8.17 -17.76
C GLN A 87 5.53 -7.70 -19.01
N PRO A 88 5.96 -8.07 -20.23
CA PRO A 88 5.29 -7.65 -21.47
C PRO A 88 3.81 -8.03 -21.57
N ASN A 89 3.34 -8.97 -20.72
CA ASN A 89 1.95 -9.42 -20.67
C ASN A 89 1.12 -8.75 -19.56
N MET A 90 1.69 -7.83 -18.78
CA MET A 90 1.00 -7.03 -17.75
C MET A 90 1.31 -5.54 -17.95
N PRO A 91 0.70 -4.90 -18.96
CA PRO A 91 1.07 -3.54 -19.39
C PRO A 91 0.74 -2.42 -18.39
N ASN A 92 0.08 -2.74 -17.27
CA ASN A 92 -0.27 -1.78 -16.20
C ASN A 92 0.65 -1.89 -14.95
N LEU A 93 1.67 -2.77 -15.01
CA LEU A 93 2.75 -2.91 -14.01
C LEU A 93 4.06 -2.29 -14.50
#